data_AF-A0A1R4GQL2-F1
#
_entry.id   AF-A0A1R4GQL2-F1
#
_cell.length_a   1.000
_cell.length_b   1.000
_cell.length_c   1.000
_cell.angle_alpha   90.00
_cell.angle_beta   90.00
_cell.angle_gamma   90.00
#
_symmetry.space_group_name_H-M   'P 1'
#
loop_
_entity.id
_entity.type
_entity.pdbx_description
1 polymer ?
#
loop_
_entity_poly.entity_id
_entity_poly.type
_entity_poly.pdbx_seq_one_letter_code
_entity_poly.pdbx_strand_id
1 'polypeptide(L)'
;MTTSNEAGRSNAQARERFRIRSFSMRGHTRMARDYEENLERFGPKYIIDLPEGDATATVSSGAVVDLRAEFGREAPLVVEIGPGNGEQLAHAAKEHPDWDFLAFEAWHPGVAKCVGNFARNGLENVRVIEADVAQALPVVFGLEVREDERAVQGGVGVGVDGTGIATGRPDPAHPNAANPRARELWTFFPDPWRKARHRKRRLVSDVFTYTAAGVLEPGGVWRMATDWENYAWQMRDVVEDSAWFENPHRGERPDPADEQPERGGFAPRFEGRLLTHFEERGRLAGRPAHDVVGVRRNAPLATTR
;
A
#
# COMPACT_ATOMS: atom_id res chain seq x y z
N MET A 1 31.20 1.87 -27.93
CA MET A 1 30.03 2.43 -27.21
C MET A 1 29.02 1.33 -26.82
N THR A 2 29.49 0.18 -26.33
CA THR A 2 28.63 -0.99 -26.04
C THR A 2 28.74 -1.49 -24.60
N THR A 3 29.71 -0.99 -23.82
CA THR A 3 30.02 -1.48 -22.46
C THR A 3 29.10 -0.92 -21.38
N SER A 4 28.52 0.28 -21.58
CA SER A 4 27.66 0.93 -20.58
C SER A 4 26.28 0.25 -20.44
N ASN A 5 25.77 -0.37 -21.51
CA ASN A 5 24.42 -0.94 -21.55
C ASN A 5 24.38 -2.37 -20.95
N GLU A 6 25.47 -3.14 -21.05
CA GLU A 6 25.60 -4.47 -20.42
C GLU A 6 25.81 -4.38 -18.91
N ALA A 7 26.59 -3.40 -18.44
CA ALA A 7 26.80 -3.16 -17.01
C ALA A 7 25.49 -2.73 -16.31
N GLY A 8 24.70 -1.85 -16.94
CA GLY A 8 23.39 -1.43 -16.42
C GLY A 8 22.37 -2.57 -16.33
N ARG A 9 22.30 -3.42 -17.36
CA ARG A 9 21.42 -4.62 -17.37
C ARG A 9 21.83 -5.66 -16.33
N SER A 10 23.12 -5.89 -16.14
CA SER A 10 23.66 -6.80 -15.11
C SER A 10 23.29 -6.35 -13.70
N ASN A 11 23.36 -5.03 -13.45
CA ASN A 11 23.03 -4.45 -12.14
C ASN A 11 21.53 -4.50 -11.84
N ALA A 12 20.66 -4.19 -12.82
CA ALA A 12 19.20 -4.34 -12.70
C ALA A 12 18.78 -5.81 -12.44
N GLN A 13 19.40 -6.77 -13.14
CA GLN A 13 19.17 -8.21 -12.90
C GLN A 13 19.65 -8.66 -11.52
N ALA A 14 20.75 -8.09 -11.00
CA ALA A 14 21.19 -8.36 -9.64
C ALA A 14 20.20 -7.78 -8.60
N ARG A 15 19.75 -6.54 -8.80
CA ARG A 15 18.74 -5.88 -7.94
C ARG A 15 17.43 -6.64 -7.88
N GLU A 16 16.95 -7.16 -9.01
CA GLU A 16 15.72 -7.98 -9.06
C GLU A 16 15.86 -9.30 -8.28
N ARG A 17 17.03 -9.96 -8.31
CA ARG A 17 17.23 -11.26 -7.63
C ARG A 17 17.16 -11.21 -6.11
N PHE A 18 17.43 -10.06 -5.49
CA PHE A 18 17.46 -9.91 -4.03
C PHE A 18 16.25 -9.17 -3.46
N ARG A 19 15.42 -8.56 -4.32
CA ARG A 19 14.26 -7.78 -3.89
C ARG A 19 13.12 -8.66 -3.39
N ILE A 20 12.62 -8.34 -2.20
CA ILE A 20 11.37 -8.90 -1.69
C ILE A 20 10.22 -8.00 -2.12
N ARG A 21 9.31 -8.57 -2.92
CA ARG A 21 8.09 -7.91 -3.39
C ARG A 21 7.00 -7.99 -2.32
N SER A 22 6.22 -6.92 -2.18
CA SER A 22 5.06 -6.89 -1.27
C SER A 22 3.83 -7.64 -1.81
N PHE A 23 3.86 -8.01 -3.09
CA PHE A 23 2.76 -8.61 -3.84
C PHE A 23 3.16 -9.93 -4.51
N SER A 24 2.16 -10.76 -4.79
CA SER A 24 2.28 -11.96 -5.61
C SER A 24 1.86 -11.70 -7.05
N MET A 25 2.68 -12.12 -8.02
CA MET A 25 2.23 -12.19 -9.41
C MET A 25 1.25 -13.36 -9.57
N ARG A 26 0.08 -13.09 -10.15
CA ARG A 26 -0.85 -14.13 -10.59
C ARG A 26 -0.50 -14.52 -12.03
N GLY A 27 -0.56 -15.82 -12.35
CA GLY A 27 -0.17 -16.34 -13.66
C GLY A 27 -0.85 -15.62 -14.83
N HIS A 28 -0.11 -15.43 -15.92
CA HIS A 28 -0.60 -14.80 -17.13
C HIS A 28 -1.45 -15.79 -17.92
N THR A 29 -2.78 -15.67 -17.84
CA THR A 29 -3.60 -15.91 -19.03
C THR A 29 -3.56 -14.64 -19.87
N ARG A 30 -3.48 -14.79 -21.20
CA ARG A 30 -3.57 -13.71 -22.19
C ARG A 30 -4.55 -12.64 -21.70
N MET A 31 -4.11 -11.38 -21.62
CA MET A 31 -5.00 -10.29 -21.18
C MET A 31 -6.26 -10.33 -22.04
N ALA A 32 -7.41 -10.23 -21.37
CA ALA A 32 -8.66 -10.08 -22.09
C ALA A 32 -8.52 -8.80 -22.93
N ARG A 33 -8.88 -8.85 -24.21
CA ARG A 33 -8.80 -7.72 -25.14
C ARG A 33 -9.45 -6.45 -24.55
N ASP A 34 -10.55 -6.63 -23.83
CA ASP A 34 -11.26 -5.58 -23.12
C ASP A 34 -10.39 -4.82 -22.09
N TYR A 35 -9.34 -5.42 -21.53
CA TYR A 35 -8.46 -4.74 -20.57
C TYR A 35 -7.51 -3.77 -21.26
N GLU A 36 -6.91 -4.15 -22.38
CA GLU A 36 -6.05 -3.28 -23.17
C GLU A 36 -6.85 -2.10 -23.74
N GLU A 37 -8.05 -2.36 -24.27
CA GLU A 37 -8.95 -1.31 -24.78
C GLU A 37 -9.41 -0.34 -23.68
N ASN A 38 -9.67 -0.84 -22.46
CA ASN A 38 -10.01 0.03 -21.32
C ASN A 38 -8.83 0.89 -20.88
N LEU A 39 -7.62 0.33 -20.84
CA LEU A 39 -6.41 1.08 -20.50
C LEU A 39 -6.09 2.15 -21.54
N GLU A 40 -6.16 1.82 -22.83
CA GLU A 40 -5.96 2.80 -23.91
C GLU A 40 -6.98 3.94 -23.82
N ARG A 41 -8.25 3.59 -23.61
CA ARG A 41 -9.34 4.57 -23.61
C ARG A 41 -9.42 5.43 -22.35
N PHE A 42 -9.22 4.84 -21.18
CA PHE A 42 -9.48 5.49 -19.89
C PHE A 42 -8.24 5.66 -19.01
N GLY A 43 -7.13 4.98 -19.33
CA GLY A 43 -5.85 5.10 -18.65
C GLY A 43 -5.40 6.55 -18.47
N PRO A 44 -5.41 7.41 -19.52
CA PRO A 44 -4.98 8.81 -19.39
C PRO A 44 -5.71 9.64 -18.33
N LYS A 45 -6.90 9.21 -17.91
CA LYS A 45 -7.67 9.88 -16.84
C LYS A 45 -7.34 9.34 -15.45
N TYR A 46 -7.14 8.03 -15.34
CA TYR A 46 -7.12 7.35 -14.05
C TYR A 46 -5.73 6.93 -13.60
N ILE A 47 -4.78 6.72 -14.51
CA ILE A 47 -3.42 6.31 -14.19
C ILE A 47 -2.55 7.55 -14.06
N ILE A 48 -1.87 7.69 -12.92
CA ILE A 48 -0.77 8.64 -12.78
C ILE A 48 0.47 7.95 -13.34
N ASP A 49 0.93 8.43 -14.49
CA ASP A 49 2.11 7.88 -15.16
C ASP A 49 3.38 8.40 -14.50
N LEU A 50 4.20 7.48 -13.98
CA LEU A 50 5.47 7.79 -13.33
C LEU A 50 6.59 7.09 -14.08
N PRO A 51 7.77 7.73 -14.25
CA PRO A 51 8.91 7.09 -14.88
C PRO A 51 9.24 5.76 -14.20
N GLU A 52 9.52 4.72 -14.98
CA GLU A 52 9.83 3.39 -14.45
C GLU A 52 11.15 3.38 -13.66
N GLY A 53 11.22 2.53 -12.64
CA GLY A 53 12.45 2.21 -11.92
C GLY A 53 13.20 1.02 -12.53
N ASP A 54 14.32 0.66 -11.91
CA ASP A 54 15.22 -0.40 -12.43
C ASP A 54 14.71 -1.84 -12.19
N ALA A 55 13.56 -2.02 -11.54
CA ALA A 55 13.03 -3.32 -11.16
C ALA A 55 11.52 -3.45 -11.45
N THR A 56 11.02 -4.68 -11.41
CA THR A 56 9.61 -4.99 -11.70
C THR A 56 8.66 -4.19 -10.82
N ALA A 57 7.71 -3.49 -11.44
CA ALA A 57 6.70 -2.67 -10.76
C ALA A 57 7.34 -1.70 -9.75
N THR A 58 8.39 -0.98 -10.17
CA THR A 58 8.97 0.11 -9.41
C THR A 58 8.91 1.40 -10.21
N VAL A 59 8.88 2.52 -9.49
CA VAL A 59 8.99 3.86 -10.07
C VAL A 59 10.39 4.40 -9.87
N SER A 60 10.82 5.28 -10.77
CA SER A 60 12.11 5.95 -10.71
C SER A 60 12.26 6.69 -9.39
N SER A 61 13.49 6.71 -8.87
CA SER A 61 13.81 7.44 -7.66
C SER A 61 13.68 8.94 -7.76
N GLY A 62 13.78 9.47 -8.98
CA GLY A 62 13.56 10.88 -9.28
C GLY A 62 12.14 11.19 -9.73
N ALA A 63 11.18 10.25 -9.61
CA ALA A 63 9.81 10.49 -10.02
C ALA A 63 9.17 11.61 -9.19
N VAL A 64 8.69 12.65 -9.87
CA VAL A 64 8.02 13.80 -9.26
C VAL A 64 6.56 13.79 -9.67
N VAL A 65 5.67 13.99 -8.70
CA VAL A 65 4.23 14.09 -8.91
C VAL A 65 3.63 15.11 -7.95
N ASP A 66 2.77 15.98 -8.47
CA ASP A 66 1.94 16.88 -7.68
C ASP A 66 0.52 16.31 -7.61
N LEU A 67 0.18 15.66 -6.50
CA LEU A 67 -1.14 15.06 -6.35
C LEU A 67 -2.26 16.10 -6.39
N ARG A 68 -2.03 17.36 -5.99
CA ARG A 68 -3.06 18.41 -6.11
C ARG A 68 -3.36 18.71 -7.56
N ALA A 69 -2.32 18.72 -8.41
CA ALA A 69 -2.49 18.90 -9.85
C ALA A 69 -3.21 17.70 -10.49
N GLU A 70 -2.83 16.47 -10.10
CA GLU A 70 -3.47 15.24 -10.60
C GLU A 70 -4.97 15.18 -10.28
N PHE A 71 -5.39 15.61 -9.09
CA PHE A 71 -6.80 15.70 -8.70
C PHE A 71 -7.46 17.04 -9.07
N GLY A 72 -6.70 18.07 -9.42
CA GLY A 72 -7.17 19.41 -9.74
C GLY A 72 -7.74 20.20 -8.54
N ARG A 73 -7.49 19.75 -7.31
CA ARG A 73 -8.03 20.34 -6.07
C ARG A 73 -7.21 19.98 -4.83
N GLU A 74 -7.56 20.60 -3.70
CA GLU A 74 -7.17 20.12 -2.37
C GLU A 74 -8.39 19.52 -1.66
N ALA A 75 -8.27 18.26 -1.24
CA ALA A 75 -9.32 17.53 -0.55
C ALA A 75 -8.69 16.49 0.40
N PRO A 76 -9.46 15.92 1.34
CA PRO A 76 -9.02 14.77 2.12
C PRO A 76 -8.59 13.62 1.20
N LEU A 77 -7.40 13.08 1.43
CA LEU A 77 -6.86 11.98 0.63
C LEU A 77 -7.03 10.65 1.36
N VAL A 78 -7.56 9.65 0.68
CA VAL A 78 -7.51 8.24 1.08
C VAL A 78 -6.52 7.52 0.17
N VAL A 79 -5.64 6.71 0.75
CA VAL A 79 -4.74 5.83 0.00
C VAL A 79 -5.16 4.38 0.22
N GLU A 80 -5.35 3.62 -0.85
CA GLU A 80 -5.63 2.18 -0.76
C GLU A 80 -4.51 1.36 -1.40
N ILE A 81 -4.02 0.39 -0.64
CA ILE A 81 -2.96 -0.53 -1.04
C ILE A 81 -3.57 -1.83 -1.57
N GLY A 82 -3.25 -2.17 -2.81
CA GLY A 82 -3.68 -3.42 -3.44
C GLY A 82 -5.20 -3.52 -3.60
N PRO A 83 -5.85 -2.57 -4.29
CA PRO A 83 -7.31 -2.51 -4.42
C PRO A 83 -7.91 -3.64 -5.26
N GLY A 84 -7.09 -4.44 -5.95
CA GLY A 84 -7.54 -5.54 -6.79
C GLY A 84 -8.32 -5.06 -8.01
N ASN A 85 -9.65 -5.02 -7.92
CA ASN A 85 -10.51 -4.49 -8.99
C ASN A 85 -11.06 -3.08 -8.69
N GLY A 86 -10.73 -2.50 -7.54
CA GLY A 86 -11.12 -1.15 -7.15
C GLY A 86 -12.58 -1.02 -6.73
N GLU A 87 -13.27 -2.10 -6.34
CA GLU A 87 -14.66 -2.03 -5.85
C GLU A 87 -14.78 -1.17 -4.58
N GLN A 88 -13.85 -1.32 -3.63
CA GLN A 88 -13.81 -0.55 -2.40
C GLN A 88 -13.65 0.96 -2.68
N LEU A 89 -12.59 1.36 -3.40
CA LEU A 89 -12.41 2.74 -3.85
C LEU A 89 -13.64 3.27 -4.58
N ALA A 90 -14.19 2.51 -5.54
CA ALA A 90 -15.29 2.99 -6.35
C ALA A 90 -16.57 3.22 -5.54
N HIS A 91 -16.81 2.41 -4.51
CA HIS A 91 -17.89 2.62 -3.56
C HIS A 91 -17.66 3.89 -2.73
N ALA A 92 -16.51 3.99 -2.07
CA ALA A 92 -16.19 5.13 -1.19
C ALA A 92 -16.12 6.46 -1.95
N ALA A 93 -15.57 6.47 -3.17
CA ALA A 93 -15.47 7.64 -4.02
C ALA A 93 -16.84 8.21 -4.43
N LYS A 94 -17.87 7.36 -4.55
CA LYS A 94 -19.25 7.80 -4.77
C LYS A 94 -19.89 8.39 -3.53
N GLU A 95 -19.61 7.81 -2.36
CA GLU A 95 -20.16 8.30 -1.09
C GLU A 95 -19.49 9.59 -0.63
N HIS A 96 -18.22 9.81 -1.02
CA HIS A 96 -17.43 10.97 -0.68
C HIS A 96 -16.87 11.67 -1.94
N PRO A 97 -17.73 12.33 -2.75
CA PRO A 97 -17.28 13.07 -3.92
C PRO A 97 -16.38 14.26 -3.57
N ASP A 98 -16.40 14.70 -2.31
CA ASP A 98 -15.56 15.75 -1.73
C ASP A 98 -14.16 15.25 -1.29
N TRP A 99 -13.88 13.94 -1.37
CA TRP A 99 -12.57 13.35 -1.01
C TRP A 99 -11.88 12.79 -2.25
N ASP A 100 -10.55 12.70 -2.21
CA ASP A 100 -9.71 12.11 -3.26
C ASP A 100 -9.21 10.72 -2.83
N PHE A 101 -9.12 9.79 -3.77
CA PHE A 101 -8.70 8.42 -3.52
C PHE A 101 -7.55 8.00 -4.45
N LEU A 102 -6.43 7.59 -3.87
CA LEU A 102 -5.25 7.13 -4.58
C LEU A 102 -5.00 5.64 -4.31
N ALA A 103 -5.01 4.86 -5.39
CA ALA A 103 -4.71 3.44 -5.35
C ALA A 103 -3.26 3.14 -5.73
N PHE A 104 -2.67 2.12 -5.10
CA PHE A 104 -1.43 1.48 -5.55
C PHE A 104 -1.67 0.02 -5.87
N GLU A 105 -1.48 -0.38 -7.12
CA GLU A 105 -1.67 -1.76 -7.60
C GLU A 105 -0.47 -2.18 -8.44
N ALA A 106 0.21 -3.25 -8.06
CA ALA A 106 1.42 -3.71 -8.75
C ALA A 106 1.11 -4.70 -9.89
N TRP A 107 -0.11 -5.25 -9.93
CA TRP A 107 -0.52 -6.20 -10.95
C TRP A 107 -1.26 -5.49 -12.08
N HIS A 108 -0.63 -5.40 -13.26
CA HIS A 108 -1.16 -4.73 -14.45
C HIS A 108 -2.64 -5.08 -14.79
N PRO A 109 -3.09 -6.36 -14.78
CA PRO A 109 -4.51 -6.67 -14.96
C PRO A 109 -5.43 -6.16 -13.83
N GLY A 110 -4.90 -5.98 -12.62
CA GLY A 110 -5.59 -5.31 -11.51
C GLY A 110 -5.80 -3.82 -11.80
N VAL A 111 -4.76 -3.14 -12.30
CA VAL A 111 -4.85 -1.74 -12.75
C VAL A 111 -5.92 -1.58 -13.83
N ALA A 112 -5.90 -2.42 -14.87
CA ALA A 112 -6.92 -2.41 -15.93
C ALA A 112 -8.35 -2.60 -15.39
N LYS A 113 -8.51 -3.48 -14.39
CA LYS A 113 -9.81 -3.68 -13.72
C LYS A 113 -10.25 -2.45 -12.92
N CYS A 114 -9.33 -1.83 -12.19
CA CYS A 114 -9.60 -0.58 -11.47
C CYS A 114 -10.03 0.52 -12.44
N VAL A 115 -9.26 0.77 -13.49
CA VAL A 115 -9.55 1.75 -14.55
C VAL A 115 -10.92 1.49 -15.18
N GLY A 116 -11.20 0.25 -15.59
CA GLY A 116 -12.51 -0.11 -16.14
C GLY A 116 -13.65 0.08 -15.14
N ASN A 117 -13.43 -0.20 -13.85
CA ASN A 117 -14.42 0.04 -12.81
C ASN A 117 -14.68 1.53 -12.58
N PHE A 118 -13.64 2.34 -12.49
CA PHE A 118 -13.76 3.78 -12.29
C PHE A 118 -14.47 4.44 -13.48
N ALA A 119 -14.09 4.05 -14.71
CA ALA A 119 -14.73 4.50 -15.94
C ALA A 119 -16.23 4.17 -15.99
N ARG A 120 -16.60 2.91 -15.71
CA ARG A 120 -18.03 2.49 -15.68
C ARG A 120 -18.86 3.27 -14.67
N ASN A 121 -18.24 3.72 -13.59
CA ASN A 121 -18.90 4.47 -12.52
C ASN A 121 -18.80 5.99 -12.69
N GLY A 122 -18.13 6.48 -13.74
CA GLY A 122 -18.00 7.91 -14.02
C GLY A 122 -17.28 8.68 -12.90
N LEU A 123 -16.30 8.07 -12.25
CA LEU A 123 -15.62 8.69 -11.11
C LEU A 123 -14.63 9.77 -11.57
N GLU A 124 -14.50 10.83 -10.79
CA GLU A 124 -13.58 11.95 -11.06
C GLU A 124 -12.45 12.04 -10.02
N ASN A 125 -12.73 11.56 -8.81
CA ASN A 125 -11.92 11.70 -7.60
C ASN A 125 -11.10 10.44 -7.26
N VAL A 126 -10.75 9.64 -8.26
CA VAL A 126 -9.93 8.43 -8.09
C VAL A 126 -8.74 8.44 -9.04
N ARG A 127 -7.58 8.00 -8.56
CA ARG A 127 -6.37 7.78 -9.36
C ARG A 127 -5.70 6.47 -8.94
N VAL A 128 -4.91 5.88 -9.84
CA VAL A 128 -4.13 4.66 -9.57
C VAL A 128 -2.69 4.84 -10.05
N ILE A 129 -1.74 4.36 -9.25
CA ILE A 129 -0.34 4.22 -9.60
C ILE A 129 -0.04 2.72 -9.74
N GLU A 130 0.49 2.33 -10.91
CA GLU A 130 0.92 0.96 -11.16
C GLU A 130 2.31 0.70 -10.59
N ALA A 131 2.39 0.28 -9.32
CA ALA A 131 3.67 0.01 -8.68
C ALA A 131 3.55 -0.88 -7.43
N ASP A 132 4.67 -1.48 -7.05
CA ASP A 132 4.86 -2.04 -5.72
C ASP A 132 4.83 -0.90 -4.69
N VAL A 133 3.74 -0.87 -3.95
CA VAL A 133 3.43 0.12 -2.93
C VAL A 133 4.57 0.35 -1.92
N ALA A 134 5.33 -0.70 -1.59
CA ALA A 134 6.40 -0.63 -0.61
C ALA A 134 7.56 0.24 -1.08
N GLN A 135 7.79 0.28 -2.39
CA GLN A 135 8.81 1.10 -3.03
C GLN A 135 8.24 2.46 -3.46
N ALA A 136 7.00 2.49 -3.95
CA ALA A 136 6.42 3.69 -4.52
C ALA A 136 5.97 4.73 -3.47
N LEU A 137 5.46 4.30 -2.30
CA LEU A 137 4.98 5.24 -1.28
C LEU A 137 6.09 6.21 -0.81
N PRO A 138 7.31 5.77 -0.46
CA PRO A 138 8.38 6.71 -0.11
C PRO A 138 8.67 7.75 -1.20
N VAL A 139 8.61 7.37 -2.49
CA VAL A 139 8.83 8.31 -3.60
C VAL A 139 7.68 9.31 -3.72
N VAL A 140 6.44 8.81 -3.84
CA VAL A 140 5.24 9.63 -4.08
C VAL A 140 4.96 10.58 -2.92
N PHE A 141 5.35 10.21 -1.71
CA PHE A 141 5.17 11.04 -0.52
C PHE A 141 6.44 11.78 -0.11
N GLY A 142 7.52 11.67 -0.89
CA GLY A 142 8.79 12.36 -0.70
C GLY A 142 9.41 12.09 0.66
N LEU A 143 9.44 10.82 1.10
CA LEU A 143 9.96 10.43 2.41
C LEU A 143 11.48 10.25 2.36
N GLU A 144 12.18 10.73 3.39
CA GLU A 144 13.59 10.43 3.65
C GLU A 144 13.78 8.91 3.76
N VAL A 145 14.73 8.37 3.01
CA VAL A 145 15.13 6.96 3.08
C VAL A 145 16.58 6.88 3.53
N ARG A 146 16.88 5.96 4.45
CA ARG A 146 18.23 5.66 4.91
C ARG A 146 18.62 4.23 4.56
N GLU A 147 19.89 4.00 4.28
CA GLU A 147 20.44 2.64 4.18
C GLU A 147 20.20 1.88 5.48
N ASP A 148 19.76 0.62 5.36
CA ASP A 148 19.55 -0.27 6.50
C ASP A 148 19.75 -1.71 6.01
N GLU A 149 20.57 -2.50 6.72
CA GLU A 149 20.84 -3.89 6.34
C GLU A 149 19.59 -4.78 6.40
N ARG A 150 18.60 -4.42 7.24
CA ARG A 150 17.29 -5.10 7.31
C ARG A 150 16.48 -4.90 6.04
N ALA A 151 16.70 -3.80 5.30
CA ALA A 151 16.06 -3.54 4.00
C ALA A 151 16.38 -4.63 2.97
N VAL A 152 17.59 -5.19 3.04
CA VAL A 152 18.08 -6.23 2.11
C VAL A 152 17.54 -7.61 2.47
N GLN A 153 17.22 -7.86 3.74
CA GLN A 153 16.73 -9.17 4.21
C GLN A 153 15.21 -9.28 4.35
N GLY A 154 14.51 -8.15 4.48
CA GLY A 154 13.21 -8.11 5.17
C GLY A 154 11.98 -7.82 4.34
N GLY A 155 12.09 -7.29 3.11
CA GLY A 155 10.90 -6.89 2.35
C GLY A 155 10.15 -5.74 3.01
N VAL A 156 9.73 -4.79 2.18
CA VAL A 156 8.84 -3.70 2.62
C VAL A 156 9.53 -2.58 3.43
N GLY A 157 10.83 -2.43 3.26
CA GLY A 157 11.50 -1.14 3.32
C GLY A 157 12.40 -1.13 2.12
N VAL A 158 11.96 -0.49 1.04
CA VAL A 158 12.77 -0.43 -0.17
C VAL A 158 12.92 1.03 -0.50
N GLY A 159 14.09 1.56 -0.18
CA GLY A 159 14.47 2.84 -0.72
C GLY A 159 14.47 2.85 -2.23
N VAL A 160 14.73 4.05 -2.70
CA VAL A 160 14.42 4.53 -4.04
C VAL A 160 15.08 3.71 -5.16
N ASP A 161 16.11 2.93 -4.83
CA ASP A 161 16.94 2.14 -5.74
C ASP A 161 16.99 0.62 -5.40
N GLY A 162 16.19 0.15 -4.44
CA GLY A 162 16.26 -1.23 -3.95
C GLY A 162 16.93 -1.40 -2.59
N THR A 163 17.44 -0.34 -1.96
CA THR A 163 18.15 -0.39 -0.67
C THR A 163 17.61 0.65 0.32
N GLY A 164 17.50 0.30 1.61
CA GLY A 164 17.12 1.23 2.68
C GLY A 164 15.65 1.24 3.12
N ILE A 165 15.37 1.96 4.21
CA ILE A 165 14.07 2.05 4.90
C ILE A 165 13.63 3.51 4.97
N ALA A 166 12.35 3.79 4.70
CA ALA A 166 11.78 5.11 4.94
C ALA A 166 11.83 5.45 6.43
N THR A 167 12.23 6.66 6.77
CA THR A 167 12.22 7.13 8.18
C THR A 167 10.83 7.62 8.62
N GLY A 168 9.90 7.72 7.65
CA GLY A 168 8.60 8.34 7.80
C GLY A 168 8.62 9.86 7.66
N ARG A 169 9.78 10.51 7.80
CA ARG A 169 9.91 11.97 7.63
C ARG A 169 9.85 12.35 6.15
N PRO A 170 9.13 13.40 5.76
CA PRO A 170 9.29 14.00 4.44
C PRO A 170 10.68 14.61 4.30
N ASP A 171 11.35 14.39 3.17
CA ASP A 171 12.56 15.11 2.77
C ASP A 171 12.15 16.48 2.25
N PRO A 172 12.44 17.59 2.95
CA PRO A 172 12.01 18.93 2.55
C PRO A 172 12.62 19.38 1.21
N ALA A 173 13.70 18.74 0.75
CA ALA A 173 14.29 19.02 -0.56
C ALA A 173 13.57 18.27 -1.70
N HIS A 174 12.80 17.21 -1.39
CA HIS A 174 12.08 16.43 -2.37
C HIS A 174 10.76 17.13 -2.77
N PRO A 175 10.48 17.40 -4.06
CA PRO A 175 9.25 18.09 -4.48
C PRO A 175 7.97 17.43 -3.95
N ASN A 176 7.92 16.09 -3.98
CA ASN A 176 6.79 15.29 -3.48
C ASN A 176 6.55 15.41 -1.96
N ALA A 177 7.46 15.99 -1.17
CA ALA A 177 7.20 16.25 0.25
C ALA A 177 6.03 17.24 0.46
N ALA A 178 5.74 18.06 -0.55
CA ALA A 178 4.58 18.95 -0.55
C ALA A 178 3.24 18.21 -0.75
N ASN A 179 3.23 16.96 -1.21
CA ASN A 179 2.00 16.22 -1.46
C ASN A 179 1.14 16.08 -0.19
N PRO A 180 -0.20 16.19 -0.31
CA PRO A 180 -1.10 16.03 0.83
C PRO A 180 -0.87 14.68 1.50
N ARG A 181 -0.87 14.69 2.83
CA ARG A 181 -0.85 13.44 3.61
C ARG A 181 -2.24 12.83 3.60
N ALA A 182 -2.30 11.51 3.67
CA ALA A 182 -3.54 10.77 3.67
C ALA A 182 -4.25 10.92 5.03
N ARG A 183 -5.56 11.15 4.99
CA ARG A 183 -6.45 10.99 6.15
C ARG A 183 -6.62 9.53 6.51
N GLU A 184 -6.74 8.67 5.51
CA GLU A 184 -6.84 7.23 5.72
C GLU A 184 -5.90 6.45 4.80
N LEU A 185 -5.34 5.38 5.34
CA LEU A 185 -4.57 4.38 4.61
C LEU A 185 -5.29 3.05 4.74
N TRP A 186 -5.65 2.43 3.63
CA TRP A 186 -6.37 1.17 3.60
C TRP A 186 -5.47 0.04 3.13
N THR A 187 -5.47 -1.07 3.86
CA THR A 187 -4.73 -2.29 3.51
C THR A 187 -5.63 -3.48 3.79
N PHE A 188 -6.57 -3.72 2.88
CA PHE A 188 -7.56 -4.79 3.03
C PHE A 188 -7.11 -6.05 2.29
N PHE A 189 -7.07 -7.16 3.03
CA PHE A 189 -6.69 -8.48 2.55
C PHE A 189 -5.34 -8.55 1.79
N PRO A 190 -4.25 -7.94 2.33
CA PRO A 190 -2.94 -8.06 1.71
C PRO A 190 -2.49 -9.53 1.69
N ASP A 191 -1.61 -9.88 0.75
CA ASP A 191 -1.11 -11.24 0.60
C ASP A 191 -0.60 -11.81 1.95
N PRO A 192 -1.19 -12.90 2.48
CA PRO A 192 -0.93 -13.32 3.86
C PRO A 192 0.37 -14.10 4.05
N TRP A 193 0.98 -14.53 2.93
CA TRP A 193 2.21 -15.33 2.90
C TRP A 193 2.23 -16.45 3.95
N ARG A 194 1.24 -17.36 3.85
CA ARG A 194 0.89 -18.36 4.87
C ARG A 194 2.05 -19.25 5.36
N LYS A 195 3.06 -19.49 4.51
CA LYS A 195 4.22 -20.34 4.86
C LYS A 195 5.22 -19.53 5.69
N ALA A 196 5.69 -20.07 6.82
CA ALA A 196 6.63 -19.40 7.73
C ALA A 196 7.84 -18.76 7.00
N ARG A 197 8.46 -19.49 6.07
CA ARG A 197 9.58 -19.02 5.24
C ARG A 197 9.28 -17.79 4.35
N HIS A 198 8.01 -17.42 4.18
CA HIS A 198 7.58 -16.27 3.38
C HIS A 198 7.07 -15.11 4.24
N ARG A 199 7.03 -15.23 5.58
CA ARG A 199 6.48 -14.17 6.46
C ARG A 199 7.18 -12.82 6.29
N LYS A 200 8.47 -12.82 5.95
CA LYS A 200 9.24 -11.64 5.55
C LYS A 200 8.76 -10.94 4.27
N ARG A 201 7.70 -11.43 3.62
CA ARG A 201 7.09 -10.77 2.45
C ARG A 201 5.78 -10.07 2.81
N ARG A 202 5.32 -10.21 4.06
CA ARG A 202 4.13 -9.54 4.57
C ARG A 202 4.39 -8.04 4.59
N LEU A 203 3.50 -7.28 3.93
CA LEU A 203 3.55 -5.83 3.88
C LEU A 203 3.54 -5.20 5.28
N VAL A 204 2.64 -5.64 6.17
CA VAL A 204 2.54 -5.07 7.50
C VAL A 204 3.65 -5.63 8.38
N SER A 205 4.71 -4.83 8.53
CA SER A 205 5.90 -5.11 9.33
C SER A 205 6.26 -3.88 10.18
N ASP A 206 7.14 -4.08 11.15
CA ASP A 206 7.74 -3.00 11.95
C ASP A 206 8.37 -1.92 11.05
N VAL A 207 9.06 -2.34 9.99
CA VAL A 207 9.70 -1.46 9.00
C VAL A 207 8.66 -0.67 8.18
N PHE A 208 7.54 -1.28 7.79
CA PHE A 208 6.54 -0.57 7.01
C PHE A 208 5.76 0.47 7.84
N THR A 209 5.81 0.39 9.17
CA THR A 209 5.15 1.40 10.03
C THR A 209 5.69 2.81 9.79
N TYR A 210 6.97 2.96 9.44
CA TYR A 210 7.55 4.27 9.11
C TYR A 210 6.93 4.86 7.84
N THR A 211 6.82 4.05 6.77
CA THR A 211 6.18 4.46 5.52
C THR A 211 4.71 4.82 5.76
N ALA A 212 3.95 3.93 6.41
CA ALA A 212 2.54 4.19 6.74
C ALA A 212 2.39 5.48 7.57
N ALA A 213 3.28 5.72 8.52
CA ALA A 213 3.28 6.90 9.38
C ALA A 213 3.65 8.20 8.64
N GLY A 214 4.48 8.13 7.60
CA GLY A 214 4.86 9.28 6.76
C GLY A 214 3.85 9.61 5.66
N VAL A 215 3.03 8.62 5.28
CA VAL A 215 1.89 8.80 4.37
C VAL A 215 0.72 9.45 5.08
N LEU A 216 0.44 9.07 6.33
CA LEU A 216 -0.70 9.57 7.10
C LEU A 216 -0.46 10.95 7.73
N GLU A 217 -1.50 11.77 7.76
CA GLU A 217 -1.53 12.97 8.62
C GLU A 217 -1.60 12.59 10.11
N PRO A 218 -1.13 13.44 11.04
CA PRO A 218 -1.38 13.23 12.47
C PRO A 218 -2.89 13.09 12.75
N GLY A 219 -3.29 12.03 13.46
CA GLY A 219 -4.69 11.67 13.67
C GLY A 219 -5.32 10.84 12.55
N GLY A 220 -4.64 10.70 11.39
CA GLY A 220 -5.08 9.85 10.29
C GLY A 220 -5.11 8.37 10.68
N VAL A 221 -5.88 7.57 9.94
CA VAL A 221 -6.23 6.19 10.33
C VAL A 221 -5.66 5.18 9.33
N TRP A 222 -4.83 4.25 9.81
CA TRP A 222 -4.48 3.05 9.07
C TRP A 222 -5.52 1.96 9.36
N ARG A 223 -6.33 1.63 8.34
CA ARG A 223 -7.33 0.56 8.40
C ARG A 223 -6.80 -0.68 7.71
N MET A 224 -6.78 -1.79 8.42
CA MET A 224 -6.32 -3.07 7.90
C MET A 224 -7.39 -4.13 8.13
N ALA A 225 -7.45 -5.10 7.21
CA ALA A 225 -8.30 -6.27 7.38
C ALA A 225 -7.63 -7.52 6.80
N THR A 226 -7.81 -8.67 7.42
CA THR A 226 -7.33 -9.96 6.88
C THR A 226 -8.18 -11.12 7.38
N ASP A 227 -8.34 -12.15 6.52
CA ASP A 227 -9.00 -13.42 6.85
C ASP A 227 -8.01 -14.49 7.34
N TRP A 228 -6.76 -14.08 7.63
CA TRP A 228 -5.70 -14.97 8.11
C TRP A 228 -5.28 -14.60 9.52
N GLU A 229 -5.73 -15.38 10.50
CA GLU A 229 -5.55 -15.16 11.95
C GLU A 229 -4.10 -14.79 12.32
N ASN A 230 -3.12 -15.63 11.96
CA ASN A 230 -1.72 -15.35 12.28
C ASN A 230 -1.18 -14.05 11.66
N TYR A 231 -1.75 -13.57 10.55
CA TYR A 231 -1.39 -12.26 10.01
C TYR A 231 -2.14 -11.14 10.72
N ALA A 232 -3.39 -11.34 11.11
CA ALA A 232 -4.14 -10.40 11.94
C ALA A 232 -3.41 -10.12 13.26
N TRP A 233 -2.94 -11.18 13.93
CA TRP A 233 -2.15 -11.07 15.17
C TRP A 233 -0.87 -10.26 14.94
N GLN A 234 -0.13 -10.54 13.85
CA GLN A 234 1.04 -9.75 13.48
C GLN A 234 0.70 -8.28 13.18
N MET A 235 -0.40 -7.99 12.47
CA MET A 235 -0.81 -6.62 12.17
C MET A 235 -1.09 -5.82 13.44
N ARG A 236 -1.84 -6.41 14.38
CA ARG A 236 -2.09 -5.82 15.70
C ARG A 236 -0.78 -5.58 16.44
N ASP A 237 0.08 -6.58 16.54
CA ASP A 237 1.33 -6.48 17.29
C ASP A 237 2.23 -5.39 16.71
N VAL A 238 2.37 -5.33 15.38
CA VAL A 238 3.11 -4.27 14.67
C VAL A 238 2.55 -2.87 14.99
N VAL A 239 1.22 -2.70 15.04
CA VAL A 239 0.61 -1.41 15.41
C VAL A 239 0.86 -1.09 16.87
N GLU A 240 0.69 -2.06 17.77
CA GLU A 240 0.78 -1.87 19.21
C GLU A 240 2.21 -1.64 19.71
N ASP A 241 3.20 -2.20 19.02
CA ASP A 241 4.63 -2.04 19.31
C ASP A 241 5.22 -0.80 18.62
N SER A 242 4.48 -0.19 17.69
CA SER A 242 4.94 1.01 16.96
C SER A 242 4.88 2.26 17.83
N ALA A 243 5.96 3.05 17.81
CA ALA A 243 5.97 4.39 18.38
C ALA A 243 5.07 5.39 17.61
N TRP A 244 4.61 5.03 16.39
CA TRP A 244 3.88 5.92 15.49
C TRP A 244 2.38 5.79 15.56
N PHE A 245 1.89 4.68 16.09
CA PHE A 245 0.48 4.34 16.06
C PHE A 245 -0.06 4.07 17.46
N GLU A 246 -1.35 4.33 17.60
CA GLU A 246 -2.16 3.92 18.73
C GLU A 246 -3.24 2.98 18.22
N ASN A 247 -3.39 1.83 18.87
CA ASN A 247 -4.52 0.94 18.64
C ASN A 247 -5.66 1.34 19.59
N PRO A 248 -6.75 1.97 19.10
CA PRO A 248 -7.86 2.38 19.96
C PRO A 248 -8.66 1.19 20.50
N HIS A 249 -8.47 -0.01 19.95
CA HIS A 249 -9.18 -1.24 20.33
C HIS A 249 -8.32 -2.19 21.15
N ARG A 250 -7.23 -1.71 21.77
CA ARG A 250 -6.36 -2.52 22.63
C ARG A 250 -7.19 -3.26 23.69
N GLY A 251 -7.03 -4.58 23.79
CA GLY A 251 -7.80 -5.41 24.72
C GLY A 251 -9.21 -5.80 24.24
N GLU A 252 -9.73 -5.22 23.16
CA GLU A 252 -11.05 -5.56 22.64
C GLU A 252 -11.00 -6.78 21.72
N ARG A 253 -12.11 -7.55 21.69
CA ARG A 253 -12.33 -8.70 20.78
C ARG A 253 -11.19 -9.72 20.84
N PRO A 254 -10.90 -10.32 22.02
CA PRO A 254 -9.94 -11.42 22.14
C PRO A 254 -10.23 -12.53 21.13
N ASP A 255 -9.17 -13.13 20.61
CA ASP A 255 -9.23 -14.28 19.70
C ASP A 255 -8.74 -15.52 20.45
N PRO A 256 -9.61 -16.51 20.75
CA PRO A 256 -9.21 -17.74 21.43
C PRO A 256 -8.14 -18.56 20.71
N ALA A 257 -7.95 -18.35 19.39
CA ALA A 257 -6.92 -19.02 18.61
C ALA A 257 -5.54 -18.36 18.74
N ASP A 258 -5.46 -17.13 19.28
CA ASP A 258 -4.22 -16.41 19.50
C ASP A 258 -3.32 -17.13 20.52
N GLU A 259 -2.00 -17.03 20.35
CA GLU A 259 -1.02 -17.46 21.34
C GLU A 259 -1.17 -16.69 22.67
N GLN A 260 -1.77 -15.49 22.62
CA GLN A 260 -2.18 -14.70 23.78
C GLN A 260 -3.70 -14.41 23.75
N PRO A 261 -4.56 -15.38 24.11
CA PRO A 261 -6.01 -15.32 23.87
C PRO A 261 -6.69 -14.07 24.45
N GLU A 262 -6.27 -13.60 25.62
CA GLU A 262 -6.87 -12.46 26.32
C GLU A 262 -6.38 -11.09 25.80
N ARG A 263 -5.42 -11.06 24.86
CA ARG A 263 -4.78 -9.81 24.44
C ARG A 263 -5.74 -8.87 23.70
N GLY A 264 -6.68 -9.41 22.92
CA GLY A 264 -7.57 -8.61 22.08
C GLY A 264 -6.80 -7.75 21.09
N GLY A 265 -7.27 -6.51 20.87
CA GLY A 265 -6.65 -5.55 19.97
C GLY A 265 -7.32 -5.44 18.60
N PHE A 266 -8.50 -6.06 18.41
CA PHE A 266 -9.19 -6.07 17.11
C PHE A 266 -10.35 -5.08 17.07
N ALA A 267 -10.40 -4.31 15.98
CA ALA A 267 -11.45 -3.35 15.70
C ALA A 267 -12.75 -4.05 15.29
N PRO A 268 -13.93 -3.42 15.46
CA PRO A 268 -15.11 -3.84 14.72
C PRO A 268 -14.83 -3.70 13.21
N ARG A 269 -15.56 -4.48 12.41
CA ARG A 269 -15.51 -4.35 10.95
C ARG A 269 -15.74 -2.89 10.56
N PHE A 270 -14.85 -2.32 9.75
CA PHE A 270 -15.04 -0.96 9.27
C PHE A 270 -16.34 -0.85 8.45
N GLU A 271 -17.27 -0.02 8.90
CA GLU A 271 -18.59 0.13 8.25
C GLU A 271 -18.45 0.62 6.79
N GLY A 272 -17.48 1.48 6.50
CA GLY A 272 -17.18 1.95 5.15
C GLY A 272 -16.44 0.93 4.27
N ARG A 273 -16.07 -0.25 4.79
CA ARG A 273 -15.53 -1.35 3.98
C ARG A 273 -16.70 -2.05 3.29
N LEU A 274 -16.74 -2.06 1.96
CA LEU A 274 -17.72 -2.78 1.18
C LEU A 274 -17.62 -4.28 1.49
N LEU A 275 -18.76 -4.92 1.76
CA LEU A 275 -18.82 -6.36 1.95
C LEU A 275 -18.72 -7.06 0.59
N THR A 276 -17.50 -7.44 0.21
CA THR A 276 -17.27 -8.11 -1.07
C THR A 276 -17.75 -9.56 -1.04
N HIS A 277 -18.05 -10.13 -2.20
CA HIS A 277 -18.33 -11.58 -2.33
C HIS A 277 -17.17 -12.47 -1.84
N PHE A 278 -15.94 -11.96 -1.82
CA PHE A 278 -14.80 -12.68 -1.25
C PHE A 278 -14.92 -12.77 0.27
N GLU A 279 -15.17 -11.64 0.93
CA GLU A 279 -15.35 -11.57 2.39
C GLU A 279 -16.58 -12.36 2.85
N GLU A 280 -17.71 -12.25 2.14
CA GLU A 280 -18.94 -13.00 2.45
C GLU A 280 -18.71 -14.51 2.39
N ARG A 281 -17.99 -15.00 1.37
CA ARG A 281 -17.60 -16.41 1.28
C ARG A 281 -16.66 -16.84 2.40
N GLY A 282 -15.74 -15.97 2.82
CA GLY A 282 -14.87 -16.20 3.98
C GLY A 282 -15.67 -16.39 5.25
N ARG A 283 -16.60 -15.47 5.52
CA ARG A 283 -17.52 -15.48 6.65
C ARG A 283 -18.40 -16.74 6.68
N LEU A 284 -19.02 -17.09 5.56
CA LEU A 284 -19.84 -18.31 5.43
C LEU A 284 -19.02 -19.59 5.62
N ALA A 285 -17.73 -19.55 5.31
CA ALA A 285 -16.79 -20.66 5.53
C ALA A 285 -16.18 -20.68 6.94
N GLY A 286 -16.69 -19.89 7.88
CA GLY A 286 -16.20 -19.84 9.27
C GLY A 286 -14.83 -19.21 9.43
N ARG A 287 -14.39 -18.37 8.48
CA ARG A 287 -13.13 -17.61 8.53
C ARG A 287 -13.46 -16.12 8.57
N PRO A 288 -13.94 -15.59 9.70
CA PRO A 288 -14.23 -14.17 9.82
C PRO A 288 -12.95 -13.36 9.62
N ALA A 289 -13.07 -12.21 8.97
CA ALA A 289 -11.98 -11.26 8.88
C ALA A 289 -11.75 -10.60 10.25
N HIS A 290 -10.50 -10.31 10.55
CA HIS A 290 -10.11 -9.44 11.63
C HIS A 290 -9.81 -8.05 11.06
N ASP A 291 -10.34 -7.01 11.70
CA ASP A 291 -9.99 -5.62 11.41
C ASP A 291 -9.01 -5.11 12.48
N VAL A 292 -7.98 -4.40 12.04
CA VAL A 292 -6.99 -3.74 12.91
C VAL A 292 -6.92 -2.27 12.52
N VAL A 293 -6.88 -1.40 13.53
CA VAL A 293 -6.80 0.05 13.34
C VAL A 293 -5.57 0.59 14.04
N GLY A 294 -4.77 1.39 13.31
CA GLY A 294 -3.73 2.23 13.88
C GLY A 294 -4.04 3.70 13.65
N VAL A 295 -4.23 4.47 14.73
CA VAL A 295 -4.38 5.93 14.65
C VAL A 295 -2.99 6.56 14.71
N ARG A 296 -2.66 7.38 13.71
CA ARG A 296 -1.37 8.07 13.62
C ARG A 296 -1.21 9.03 14.79
N ARG A 297 -0.26 8.75 15.68
CA ARG A 297 0.04 9.63 16.81
C ARG A 297 0.56 10.98 16.32
N ASN A 298 0.25 12.05 17.06
CA ASN A 298 0.92 13.34 16.92
C ASN A 298 2.32 13.31 17.56
N ALA A 299 3.10 12.27 17.25
CA ALA A 299 4.46 12.08 17.69
C ALA A 299 5.40 12.50 16.55
N PRO A 300 6.45 13.29 16.83
CA PRO A 300 7.44 13.66 15.82
C PRO A 300 8.07 12.40 15.25
N LEU A 301 7.98 12.22 13.92
CA LEU A 301 8.65 11.12 13.22
C LEU A 301 10.14 11.17 13.59
N ALA A 302 10.63 10.09 14.20
CA ALA A 302 11.78 10.16 15.06
C ALA A 302 13.01 10.56 14.25
N THR A 303 13.85 11.37 14.88
CA THR A 303 15.22 11.57 14.41
C THR A 303 16.08 10.56 15.17
N THR A 304 15.88 9.26 14.98
CA THR A 304 16.64 8.29 15.78
C THR A 304 17.99 8.01 15.11
N ARG A 305 19.03 8.38 15.87
CA ARG A 305 20.48 8.12 15.75
C ARG A 305 20.94 7.33 14.53
#